data_AF-A0A258X8H5-F1
#
_entry.id   AF-A0A258X8H5-F1
#
_cell.length_a   1.000
_cell.length_b   1.000
_cell.length_c   1.000
_cell.angle_alpha   90.00
_cell.angle_beta   90.00
_cell.angle_gamma   90.00
#
_symmetry.space_group_name_H-M   'P 1'
#
loop_
_entity.id
_entity.type
_entity.pdbx_description
1 polymer ?
#
loop_
_entity_poly.entity_id
_entity_poly.type
_entity_poly.pdbx_seq_one_letter_code
_entity_poly.pdbx_strand_id
1 'polypeptide(L)' 'MDQRDNRVDYKDLKNVRFLAIYEENLFSKKTDYISYHEMRDIKTQENDLDSFKFIFLELSKFLDFGQVQRK' A
#
# COMPACT_ATOMS: atom_id res chain seq x y z
N MET A 1 2.15 7.68 -22.94
CA MET A 1 3.18 8.55 -22.34
C MET A 1 4.03 7.71 -21.43
N ASP A 2 5.35 7.84 -21.59
CA ASP A 2 6.34 7.25 -20.69
C ASP A 2 6.58 8.23 -19.55
N GLN A 3 6.38 7.81 -18.30
CA GLN A 3 6.58 8.64 -17.10
C GLN A 3 8.05 8.90 -16.79
N ARG A 4 8.97 8.24 -17.52
CA ARG A 4 10.42 8.44 -17.41
C ARG A 4 10.92 9.61 -18.27
N ASP A 5 10.04 10.20 -19.09
CA ASP A 5 10.36 11.40 -19.86
C ASP A 5 10.34 12.64 -18.96
N ASN A 6 11.41 13.41 -19.03
CA ASN A 6 11.68 14.62 -18.25
C ASN A 6 10.69 15.76 -18.55
N ARG A 7 9.83 15.60 -19.58
CA ARG A 7 8.80 16.55 -20.00
C ARG A 7 7.43 16.28 -19.37
N VAL A 8 7.30 15.25 -18.53
CA VAL A 8 6.04 14.90 -17.87
C VAL A 8 5.89 15.74 -16.60
N ASP A 9 4.86 16.59 -16.55
CA ASP A 9 4.48 17.31 -15.33
C ASP A 9 3.88 16.33 -14.31
N TYR A 10 3.98 16.66 -13.02
CA TYR A 10 3.43 15.84 -11.94
C TYR A 10 1.93 15.51 -12.15
N LYS A 11 1.14 16.49 -12.60
CA LYS A 11 -0.30 16.34 -12.89
C LYS A 11 -0.62 15.29 -13.96
N ASP A 12 0.36 14.96 -14.81
CA ASP A 12 0.22 14.00 -15.90
C ASP A 12 0.70 12.59 -15.50
N LEU A 13 1.19 12.43 -14.26
CA LEU A 13 1.55 11.13 -13.70
C LEU A 13 0.30 10.30 -13.42
N LYS A 14 0.42 9.00 -13.63
CA LYS A 14 -0.61 8.04 -13.23
C LYS A 14 -0.44 7.76 -11.75
N ASN A 15 -1.55 7.58 -11.06
CA ASN A 15 -1.58 7.15 -9.67
C ASN A 15 -0.70 5.92 -9.44
N VAL A 16 0.26 6.06 -8.51
CA VAL A 16 1.09 4.96 -8.03
C VAL A 16 0.56 4.56 -6.66
N ARG A 17 0.29 3.26 -6.48
CA ARG A 17 -0.13 2.68 -5.20
C ARG A 17 0.98 1.81 -4.65
N PHE A 18 1.40 2.12 -3.44
CA PHE A 18 2.34 1.29 -2.68
C PHE A 18 1.55 0.38 -1.74
N LEU A 19 1.91 -0.91 -1.76
CA LEU A 19 1.37 -1.91 -0.84
C LEU A 19 2.44 -2.21 0.20
N ALA A 20 2.14 -1.93 1.46
CA ALA A 20 2.94 -2.38 2.59
C ALA A 20 2.31 -3.65 3.15
N ILE A 21 3.10 -4.72 3.24
CA ILE A 21 2.69 -6.00 3.82
C ILE A 21 3.48 -6.18 5.12
N TYR A 22 2.76 -6.51 6.20
CA TYR A 22 3.35 -6.82 7.49
C TYR A 22 3.21 -8.32 7.78
N GLU A 23 4.27 -8.93 8.32
CA GLU A 23 4.34 -10.39 8.50
C GLU A 23 3.56 -10.87 9.73
N GLU A 24 3.25 -9.99 10.68
CA GLU A 24 2.54 -10.36 11.90
C GLU A 24 1.12 -9.81 11.93
N ASN A 25 0.25 -10.43 12.76
CA ASN A 25 -1.10 -9.93 12.95
C ASN A 25 -1.07 -8.71 13.89
N LEU A 26 -1.08 -7.51 13.31
CA LEU A 26 -1.14 -6.25 14.04
C LEU A 26 -2.54 -6.03 14.65
N PHE A 27 -3.60 -6.42 13.94
CA PHE A 27 -4.99 -6.30 14.35
C PHE A 27 -5.64 -7.69 14.42
N SER A 28 -5.32 -8.45 15.48
CA SER A 28 -5.84 -9.80 15.73
C SER A 28 -7.38 -9.96 15.71
N LYS A 29 -8.14 -8.85 15.82
CA LYS A 29 -9.61 -8.83 15.74
C LYS A 29 -10.16 -8.34 14.39
N LYS A 30 -9.30 -7.96 13.45
CA LYS A 30 -9.66 -7.40 12.15
C LYS A 30 -8.85 -8.11 11.06
N THR A 31 -9.32 -9.28 10.67
CA THR A 31 -8.69 -10.16 9.68
C THR A 31 -8.55 -9.55 8.29
N ASP A 32 -9.35 -8.52 7.98
CA ASP A 32 -9.39 -7.83 6.68
C ASP A 32 -9.13 -6.32 6.85
N TYR A 33 -8.17 -5.96 7.72
CA TYR A 33 -7.86 -4.56 7.95
C TYR A 33 -7.22 -3.92 6.71
N ILE A 34 -7.84 -2.82 6.25
CA ILE A 34 -7.36 -1.97 5.18
C ILE A 34 -7.36 -0.53 5.66
N SER A 35 -6.25 0.17 5.49
CA SER A 35 -6.13 1.60 5.76
C SER A 35 -5.52 2.34 4.60
N TYR A 36 -6.14 3.48 4.25
CA TYR A 36 -5.70 4.36 3.18
C TYR A 36 -5.02 5.58 3.80
N HIS A 37 -3.82 5.90 3.31
CA HIS A 37 -3.05 7.02 3.81
C HIS A 37 -2.71 7.99 2.67
N GLU A 38 -2.93 9.27 2.94
CA GLU A 38 -2.55 10.38 2.07
C GLU A 38 -1.40 11.15 2.71
N MET A 39 -0.43 11.58 1.89
CA MET A 39 0.65 12.45 2.34
C MET A 39 0.22 13.90 2.15
N ARG A 40 0.14 14.66 3.25
CA ARG A 40 -0.23 16.07 3.23
C ARG A 40 0.93 16.92 3.72
N ASP A 41 1.07 18.13 3.19
CA ASP A 41 1.99 19.11 3.75
C ASP A 41 1.65 19.37 5.22
N ILE A 42 2.67 19.41 6.07
CA ILE A 42 2.47 19.47 7.52
C ILE A 42 1.86 20.81 7.94
N LYS A 43 2.23 21.91 7.25
CA LYS A 43 1.82 23.26 7.60
C LYS A 43 0.47 23.62 6.96
N THR A 44 0.28 23.35 5.67
CA THR A 44 -0.91 23.77 4.91
C THR A 44 -1.98 22.69 4.86
N GLN A 45 -1.64 21.43 5.15
CA GLN A 45 -2.52 20.26 4.99
C GLN A 45 -2.92 19.98 3.54
N GLU A 46 -2.26 20.63 2.57
CA GLU A 46 -2.49 20.42 1.14
C GLU A 46 -1.96 19.04 0.72
N ASN A 47 -2.65 18.43 -0.24
CA ASN A 47 -2.31 17.12 -0.78
C ASN A 47 -1.63 17.30 -2.14
N ASP A 48 -0.47 17.95 -2.14
CA ASP A 48 0.29 18.23 -3.36
C ASP A 48 0.73 16.95 -4.09
N LEU A 49 0.83 15.85 -3.33
CA LEU A 49 1.21 14.52 -3.82
C LEU A 49 0.02 13.56 -3.93
N ASP A 50 -1.11 14.03 -4.47
CA ASP A 50 -2.38 13.29 -4.52
C ASP A 50 -2.31 11.93 -5.27
N SER A 51 -1.43 11.86 -6.25
CA SER A 51 -1.17 10.68 -7.07
C SER A 51 -0.30 9.63 -6.37
N PHE A 52 0.18 9.95 -5.16
CA PHE A 52 1.04 9.11 -4.34
C PHE A 52 0.29 8.65 -3.08
N LYS A 53 -0.21 7.41 -3.10
CA LYS A 53 -1.03 6.86 -2.01
C LYS A 53 -0.47 5.54 -1.48
N PHE A 54 -0.65 5.35 -0.16
CA PHE A 54 -0.29 4.12 0.52
C PHE A 54 -1.54 3.39 0.98
N ILE A 55 -1.51 2.07 0.80
CA ILE A 55 -2.50 1.17 1.37
C ILE A 55 -1.75 0.25 2.32
N PHE A 56 -2.15 0.29 3.59
CA PHE A 56 -1.77 -0.72 4.55
C PHE A 56 -2.81 -1.84 4.49
N LEU A 57 -2.34 -3.05 4.20
CA LEU A 57 -3.15 -4.25 4.16
C LEU A 57 -2.53 -5.26 5.12
N GLU A 58 -3.29 -5.63 6.14
CA GLU A 58 -2.93 -6.78 6.97
C GLU A 58 -3.42 -8.04 6.27
N LEU A 59 -2.48 -8.93 5.94
CA LEU A 59 -2.80 -10.23 5.36
C LEU A 59 -2.69 -11.28 6.46
N SER A 60 -3.70 -12.14 6.55
CA SER A 60 -3.57 -13.35 7.36
C SER A 60 -2.34 -14.12 6.90
N LYS A 61 -1.51 -14.58 7.84
CA LYS A 61 -0.39 -15.48 7.54
C LYS A 61 -0.92 -16.61 6.65
N PHE A 62 -0.23 -16.89 5.55
CA PHE A 62 -0.51 -18.06 4.75
C PHE A 62 -0.37 -19.28 5.67
N LEU A 63 -1.49 -19.85 6.10
CA LEU A 63 -1.47 -21.11 6.83
C LEU A 63 -0.89 -22.14 5.85
N ASP A 64 0.25 -22.70 6.23
CA ASP A 64 0.93 -23.72 5.43
C ASP A 64 0.03 -24.97 5.42
N PHE A 65 -0.87 -25.05 4.43
CA PHE A 65 -1.72 -26.21 4.18
C PHE A 65 -0.85 -27.31 3.57
N GLY A 66 0.05 -27.87 4.38
CA GLY A 66 1.14 -28.70 3.88
C GLY A 66 1.84 -29.56 4.92
N GLN A 67 1.17 -29.98 5.99
CA GLN A 67 1.57 -31.23 6.66
C GLN A 67 1.21 -32.40 5.75
N VAL A 68 1.98 -32.59 4.67
CA VAL A 68 2.03 -33.85 3.96
C VAL A 68 2.61 -34.84 4.96
N GLN A 69 1.73 -35.63 5.61
CA GLN A 69 2.13 -36.83 6.31
C GLN A 69 2.84 -37.72 5.28
N ARG A 70 4.18 -37.67 5.27
CA ARG A 70 4.98 -38.71 4.64
C ARG A 70 4.79 -39.98 5.46
N LYS A 71 3.88 -40.83 4.97
CA LYS A 71 3.82 -42.24 5.32
C LYS A 71 5.09 -42.95 4.86
#